data_AF-A0A1B9LIN1-F1
#
_entry.id   AF-A0A1B9LIN1-F1
#
_cell.length_a   1.000
_cell.length_b   1.000
_cell.length_c   1.000
_cell.angle_alpha   90.00
_cell.angle_beta   90.00
_cell.angle_gamma   90.00
#
_symmetry.space_group_name_H-M   'P 1'
#
loop_
_entity.id
_entity.type
_entity.pdbx_description
1 polymer ?
#
loop_
_entity_poly.entity_id
_entity_poly.type
_entity_poly.pdbx_seq_one_letter_code
_entity_poly.pdbx_strand_id
1 'polypeptide(L)'
;MHELEVKVEMWEKEKEKIKKCLWWKDVVNGLANQNQPTAEDNAGNESGANTQTAQTDTSPPATLNQDGKAWYIHPISIINYFSAKTYLFEKGDKHEIIREINIRLAGFGGNVPTDEFTERTENMIKQFQRDYMKVEETGTVDMKVIKAIDEFTTKLEYSFKFDEIKCQCKTKGIKTSDVILKKNVLNTCQGFGDEVSSRNSFEHPGIHRTLLFVLKALLFYFEKNNSEIRFLKIESGYRCRFHDVYMKYRTTNHMGDALDLHFTKNGVRTKLTTDMDFIRKNYFCDYMNSPYDPDPPKTNAHFGWELNKIGLEGAPMKHSNGAGATTWVHFDVREFANEFKLDRFYITDESDLMKSSLIELCKTI
;
A
#
# COMPACT_ATOMS: atom_id res chain seq x y z
N MET A 1 -20.82 7.25 -42.46
CA MET A 1 -19.47 7.03 -41.88
C MET A 1 -19.58 6.85 -40.38
N HIS A 2 -20.02 7.86 -39.63
CA HIS A 2 -20.15 7.77 -38.16
C HIS A 2 -21.03 6.61 -37.64
N GLU A 3 -22.18 6.35 -38.30
CA GLU A 3 -23.08 5.26 -37.89
C GLU A 3 -22.50 3.85 -38.19
N LEU A 4 -21.59 3.75 -39.17
CA LEU A 4 -20.88 2.50 -39.47
C LEU A 4 -19.77 2.25 -38.45
N GLU A 5 -19.07 3.29 -38.01
CA GLU A 5 -18.03 3.21 -36.97
C GLU A 5 -18.60 2.71 -35.64
N VAL A 6 -19.77 3.22 -35.24
CA VAL A 6 -20.47 2.76 -34.01
C VAL A 6 -20.87 1.30 -34.10
N LYS A 7 -21.37 0.84 -35.26
CA LYS A 7 -21.75 -0.57 -35.46
C LYS A 7 -20.54 -1.50 -35.44
N VAL A 8 -19.39 -1.07 -35.97
CA VAL A 8 -18.13 -1.82 -35.91
C VAL A 8 -17.62 -1.90 -34.46
N GLU A 9 -17.70 -0.83 -33.70
CA GLU A 9 -17.25 -0.81 -32.30
C GLU A 9 -18.12 -1.72 -31.40
N MET A 10 -19.44 -1.74 -31.64
CA MET A 10 -20.35 -2.67 -30.97
C MET A 10 -20.03 -4.13 -31.33
N TRP A 11 -19.77 -4.41 -32.61
CA TRP A 11 -19.41 -5.75 -33.08
C TRP A 11 -18.10 -6.26 -32.48
N GLU A 12 -17.09 -5.39 -32.33
CA GLU A 12 -15.82 -5.76 -31.68
C GLU A 12 -16.00 -5.98 -30.16
N LYS A 13 -16.85 -5.21 -29.48
CA LYS A 13 -17.23 -5.48 -28.06
C LYS A 13 -17.98 -6.81 -27.90
N GLU A 14 -18.87 -7.13 -28.83
CA GLU A 14 -19.61 -8.41 -28.88
C GLU A 14 -18.65 -9.59 -29.12
N LYS A 15 -17.72 -9.45 -30.07
CA LYS A 15 -16.66 -10.44 -30.32
C LYS A 15 -15.77 -10.68 -29.11
N GLU A 16 -15.37 -9.63 -28.38
CA GLU A 16 -14.56 -9.79 -27.17
C GLU A 16 -15.34 -10.48 -26.04
N LYS A 17 -16.64 -10.23 -25.90
CA LYS A 17 -17.51 -11.02 -25.02
C LYS A 17 -17.56 -12.49 -25.45
N ILE A 18 -17.73 -12.76 -26.75
CA ILE A 18 -17.78 -14.13 -27.29
C ILE A 18 -16.43 -14.84 -27.11
N LYS A 19 -15.29 -14.16 -27.29
CA LYS A 19 -13.96 -14.73 -27.01
C LYS A 19 -13.78 -15.08 -25.53
N LYS A 20 -14.29 -14.25 -24.60
CA LYS A 20 -14.35 -14.60 -23.18
C LYS A 20 -15.25 -15.82 -22.91
N CYS A 21 -16.32 -15.99 -23.68
CA CYS A 21 -17.14 -17.21 -23.65
C CYS A 21 -16.47 -18.42 -24.33
N LEU A 22 -15.52 -18.23 -25.26
CA LEU A 22 -14.71 -19.31 -25.81
C LEU A 22 -13.71 -19.86 -24.78
N TRP A 23 -13.24 -19.04 -23.84
CA TRP A 23 -12.48 -19.51 -22.67
C TRP A 23 -13.31 -20.50 -21.82
N TRP A 24 -14.64 -20.43 -21.87
CA TRP A 24 -15.53 -21.40 -21.24
C TRP A 24 -15.45 -22.78 -21.89
N LYS A 25 -15.17 -22.86 -23.20
CA LYS A 25 -14.92 -24.15 -23.89
C LYS A 25 -13.63 -24.80 -23.41
N ASP A 26 -12.58 -24.01 -23.17
CA ASP A 26 -11.31 -24.50 -22.63
C ASP A 26 -11.45 -24.93 -21.17
N VAL A 27 -12.28 -24.23 -20.38
CA VAL A 27 -12.69 -24.61 -19.02
C VAL A 27 -13.46 -25.92 -19.02
N VAL A 28 -14.45 -26.08 -19.91
CA VAL A 28 -15.24 -27.32 -20.05
C VAL A 28 -14.36 -28.50 -20.50
N ASN A 29 -13.41 -28.27 -21.42
CA ASN A 29 -12.46 -29.28 -21.85
C ASN A 29 -11.44 -29.64 -20.74
N GLY A 30 -11.01 -28.66 -19.93
CA GLY A 30 -10.19 -28.90 -18.75
C GLY A 30 -10.89 -29.76 -17.69
N LEU A 31 -12.19 -29.52 -17.47
CA LEU A 31 -13.06 -30.33 -16.60
C LEU A 31 -13.29 -31.75 -17.14
N ALA A 32 -13.34 -31.94 -18.46
CA ALA A 32 -13.45 -33.27 -19.06
C ALA A 32 -12.16 -34.09 -18.91
N ASN A 33 -10.99 -33.45 -18.95
CA ASN A 33 -9.68 -34.11 -18.84
C ASN A 33 -9.31 -34.52 -17.41
N GLN A 34 -9.94 -33.98 -16.37
CA GLN A 34 -9.77 -34.44 -14.97
C GLN A 34 -10.56 -35.73 -14.64
N ASN A 35 -11.41 -36.21 -15.57
CA ASN A 35 -12.28 -37.37 -15.37
C ASN A 35 -11.78 -38.67 -16.02
N GLN A 36 -10.52 -38.75 -16.47
CA GLN A 36 -9.94 -40.05 -16.86
C GLN A 36 -9.33 -40.74 -15.64
N PRO A 37 -9.74 -41.99 -15.31
CA PRO A 37 -9.04 -42.80 -14.34
C PRO A 37 -7.60 -43.01 -14.81
N THR A 38 -6.61 -42.62 -14.00
CA THR A 38 -5.25 -43.12 -14.15
C THR A 38 -5.29 -44.63 -13.98
N ALA A 39 -4.85 -45.35 -15.01
CA ALA A 39 -4.80 -46.80 -15.05
C ALA A 39 -3.66 -47.32 -14.17
N GLU A 40 -3.81 -47.24 -12.85
CA GLU A 40 -2.94 -47.89 -11.88
C GLU A 40 -3.71 -47.89 -10.55
N ASP A 41 -4.57 -48.90 -10.36
CA ASP A 41 -4.92 -49.50 -9.07
C ASP A 41 -6.08 -50.50 -9.28
N ASN A 42 -5.73 -51.71 -9.74
CA ASN A 42 -6.59 -52.88 -9.61
C ASN A 42 -5.71 -54.14 -9.60
N ALA A 43 -5.24 -54.53 -8.41
CA ALA A 43 -4.89 -55.91 -8.09
C ALA A 43 -5.67 -56.29 -6.83
N GLY A 44 -6.91 -56.76 -7.02
CA GLY A 44 -7.71 -57.39 -5.97
C GLY A 44 -7.36 -58.86 -5.85
N ASN A 45 -7.39 -59.38 -4.62
CA ASN A 45 -7.56 -60.80 -4.36
C ASN A 45 -8.95 -60.99 -3.73
N GLU A 46 -9.70 -61.92 -4.31
CA GLU A 46 -11.11 -62.21 -4.05
C GLU A 46 -11.36 -62.81 -2.65
N SER A 47 -12.50 -62.51 -2.04
CA SER A 47 -13.54 -63.53 -1.76
C SER A 47 -14.68 -62.99 -0.88
N GLY A 48 -15.91 -63.20 -1.34
CA GLY A 48 -16.98 -63.74 -0.48
C GLY A 48 -18.01 -62.78 0.15
N ALA A 49 -19.23 -62.88 -0.38
CA ALA A 49 -20.53 -62.74 0.29
C ALA A 49 -21.25 -61.36 0.31
N ASN A 50 -22.18 -61.25 -0.64
CA ASN A 50 -23.50 -60.59 -0.61
C ASN A 50 -23.99 -60.13 0.79
N THR A 51 -24.38 -58.86 0.94
CA THR A 51 -25.77 -58.36 0.76
C THR A 51 -25.81 -56.85 1.08
N GLN A 52 -26.67 -56.12 0.37
CA GLN A 52 -26.88 -54.66 0.35
C GLN A 52 -25.90 -53.85 -0.52
N THR A 53 -26.14 -53.93 -1.83
CA THR A 53 -25.83 -52.86 -2.78
C THR A 53 -26.54 -51.57 -2.33
N ALA A 54 -25.84 -50.75 -1.55
CA ALA A 54 -26.05 -49.31 -1.62
C ALA A 54 -25.70 -48.90 -3.06
N GLN A 55 -26.69 -48.42 -3.82
CA GLN A 55 -26.45 -47.76 -5.10
C GLN A 55 -25.41 -46.66 -4.85
N THR A 56 -24.21 -46.86 -5.37
CA THR A 56 -23.28 -45.76 -5.60
C THR A 56 -23.87 -44.94 -6.73
N ASP A 57 -24.67 -43.94 -6.35
CA ASP A 57 -25.16 -42.89 -7.24
C ASP A 57 -23.94 -42.10 -7.78
N THR A 58 -23.35 -42.61 -8.86
CA THR A 58 -22.42 -41.86 -9.70
C THR A 58 -23.22 -40.94 -10.62
N SER A 59 -23.99 -40.03 -10.02
CA SER A 59 -24.56 -38.90 -10.77
C SER A 59 -23.43 -37.95 -11.17
N PRO A 60 -23.29 -37.58 -12.46
CA PRO A 60 -22.27 -36.64 -12.89
C PRO A 60 -22.42 -35.28 -12.18
N PRO A 61 -21.31 -34.57 -11.87
CA PRO A 61 -21.31 -33.40 -10.98
C PRO A 61 -22.17 -32.21 -11.49
N ALA A 62 -22.47 -32.18 -12.79
CA ALA A 62 -23.51 -31.37 -13.40
C ALA A 62 -23.96 -32.00 -14.73
N THR A 63 -25.23 -31.81 -15.11
CA THR A 63 -25.72 -32.15 -16.46
C THR A 63 -26.13 -30.88 -17.19
N LEU A 64 -25.41 -30.55 -18.27
CA LEU A 64 -25.66 -29.38 -19.12
C LEU A 64 -26.41 -29.81 -20.38
N ASN A 65 -27.42 -29.03 -20.78
CA ASN A 65 -28.01 -29.20 -22.12
C ASN A 65 -27.17 -28.48 -23.19
N GLN A 66 -27.45 -28.76 -24.47
CA GLN A 66 -26.77 -28.14 -25.62
C GLN A 66 -26.97 -26.61 -25.69
N ASP A 67 -27.96 -26.08 -24.96
CA ASP A 67 -28.27 -24.65 -24.90
C ASP A 67 -27.60 -23.92 -23.71
N GLY A 68 -26.72 -24.60 -22.95
CA GLY A 68 -25.95 -24.01 -21.84
C GLY A 68 -26.71 -23.83 -20.52
N LYS A 69 -27.88 -24.43 -20.36
CA LYS A 69 -28.67 -24.43 -19.13
C LYS A 69 -28.41 -25.70 -18.32
N ALA A 70 -28.00 -25.54 -17.05
CA ALA A 70 -27.92 -26.63 -16.08
C ALA A 70 -29.27 -26.80 -15.38
N TRP A 71 -29.79 -28.03 -15.33
CA TRP A 71 -31.02 -28.36 -14.60
C TRP A 71 -30.74 -29.07 -13.28
N TYR A 72 -29.49 -29.51 -13.09
CA TYR A 72 -29.00 -30.13 -11.86
C TYR A 72 -27.53 -29.79 -11.67
N ILE A 73 -27.20 -29.22 -10.51
CA ILE A 73 -25.84 -29.05 -10.02
C ILE A 73 -25.82 -29.74 -8.66
N HIS A 74 -24.90 -30.69 -8.47
CA HIS A 74 -24.82 -31.41 -7.22
C HIS A 74 -24.55 -30.42 -6.06
N PRO A 75 -25.22 -30.53 -4.89
CA PRO A 75 -25.07 -29.59 -3.79
C PRO A 75 -23.62 -29.44 -3.31
N ILE A 76 -22.83 -30.51 -3.31
CA ILE A 76 -21.39 -30.45 -2.98
C ILE A 76 -20.61 -29.67 -4.04
N SER A 77 -20.98 -29.75 -5.32
CA SER A 77 -20.35 -28.97 -6.39
C SER A 77 -20.71 -27.50 -6.28
N ILE A 78 -21.94 -27.17 -5.88
CA ILE A 78 -22.36 -25.80 -5.51
C ILE A 78 -21.53 -25.31 -4.32
N ILE A 79 -21.44 -26.09 -3.24
CA ILE A 79 -20.67 -25.74 -2.05
C ILE A 79 -19.21 -25.54 -2.42
N ASN A 80 -18.56 -26.48 -3.11
CA ASN A 80 -17.15 -26.36 -3.52
C ASN A 80 -16.92 -25.18 -4.48
N TYR A 81 -17.87 -24.88 -5.38
CA TYR A 81 -17.80 -23.74 -6.30
C TYR A 81 -17.96 -22.40 -5.56
N PHE A 82 -18.87 -22.30 -4.59
CA PHE A 82 -18.98 -21.13 -3.72
C PHE A 82 -17.94 -21.08 -2.59
N SER A 83 -17.23 -22.19 -2.36
CA SER A 83 -16.08 -22.30 -1.46
C SER A 83 -14.75 -22.03 -2.17
N ALA A 84 -14.76 -21.87 -3.50
CA ALA A 84 -13.57 -21.57 -4.27
C ALA A 84 -13.22 -20.08 -4.12
N LYS A 85 -12.22 -19.83 -3.27
CA LYS A 85 -11.69 -18.53 -2.79
C LYS A 85 -12.68 -17.67 -2.00
N THR A 86 -12.74 -17.93 -0.69
CA THR A 86 -13.34 -17.01 0.31
C THR A 86 -12.58 -15.68 0.45
N TYR A 87 -11.39 -15.56 -0.12
CA TYR A 87 -10.52 -14.40 -0.07
C TYR A 87 -10.09 -13.96 -1.48
N LEU A 88 -9.89 -12.65 -1.67
CA LEU A 88 -9.51 -12.01 -2.93
C LEU A 88 -8.00 -12.10 -3.19
N PHE A 89 -7.19 -11.90 -2.14
CA PHE A 89 -5.72 -11.97 -2.24
C PHE A 89 -5.09 -12.71 -1.07
N GLU A 90 -4.04 -13.46 -1.37
CA GLU A 90 -3.20 -14.15 -0.38
C GLU A 90 -1.72 -14.14 -0.80
N LYS A 91 -0.85 -14.65 0.08
CA LYS A 91 0.60 -14.70 -0.17
C LYS A 91 0.92 -15.40 -1.49
N GLY A 92 1.69 -14.72 -2.33
CA GLY A 92 2.08 -15.19 -3.67
C GLY A 92 1.25 -14.58 -4.81
N ASP A 93 0.09 -13.98 -4.53
CA ASP A 93 -0.68 -13.26 -5.55
C ASP A 93 0.06 -11.99 -6.01
N LYS A 94 -0.20 -11.57 -7.26
CA LYS A 94 0.33 -10.32 -7.82
C LYS A 94 -0.76 -9.52 -8.52
N HIS A 95 -0.98 -8.28 -8.09
CA HIS A 95 -2.04 -7.42 -8.65
C HIS A 95 -1.83 -5.94 -8.27
N GLU A 96 -2.27 -5.01 -9.13
CA GLU A 96 -2.22 -3.56 -8.84
C GLU A 96 -3.01 -3.17 -7.58
N ILE A 97 -4.07 -3.91 -7.25
CA ILE A 97 -4.83 -3.70 -6.02
C ILE A 97 -3.99 -4.04 -4.78
N ILE A 98 -3.12 -5.05 -4.85
CA ILE A 98 -2.17 -5.35 -3.76
C ILE A 98 -1.22 -4.18 -3.55
N ARG A 99 -0.78 -3.51 -4.62
CA ARG A 99 0.03 -2.29 -4.52
C ARG A 99 -0.71 -1.17 -3.80
N GLU A 100 -1.97 -0.93 -4.15
CA GLU A 100 -2.79 0.06 -3.47
C GLU A 100 -3.01 -0.29 -1.99
N ILE A 101 -3.23 -1.58 -1.66
CA ILE A 101 -3.31 -2.06 -0.27
C ILE A 101 -1.99 -1.78 0.47
N ASN A 102 -0.85 -2.11 -0.13
CA ASN A 102 0.48 -1.91 0.44
C ASN A 102 0.80 -0.43 0.69
N ILE A 103 0.37 0.47 -0.19
CA ILE A 103 0.50 1.92 0.01
C ILE A 103 -0.42 2.39 1.14
N ARG A 104 -1.71 2.02 1.10
CA ARG A 104 -2.75 2.49 2.04
C ARG A 104 -2.53 2.03 3.47
N LEU A 105 -1.94 0.85 3.64
CA LEU A 105 -1.66 0.24 4.94
C LEU A 105 -0.17 0.31 5.31
N ALA A 106 0.63 1.15 4.65
CA ALA A 106 2.07 1.21 4.91
C ALA A 106 2.42 1.51 6.38
N GLY A 107 1.53 2.11 7.16
CA GLY A 107 1.72 2.31 8.60
C GLY A 107 1.38 1.11 9.50
N PHE A 108 1.05 -0.06 8.93
CA PHE A 108 0.85 -1.33 9.63
C PHE A 108 1.98 -2.28 9.23
N GLY A 109 3.04 -2.34 10.02
CA GLY A 109 4.21 -3.18 9.79
C GLY A 109 5.23 -2.59 8.81
N GLY A 110 4.98 -1.39 8.28
CA GLY A 110 5.88 -0.68 7.36
C GLY A 110 6.00 -1.41 6.04
N ASN A 111 5.31 -1.04 4.95
CA ASN A 111 5.44 -1.74 3.66
C ASN A 111 5.87 -0.80 2.51
N VAL A 112 6.29 -1.39 1.37
CA VAL A 112 6.67 -0.68 0.14
C VAL A 112 5.59 -0.83 -0.93
N PRO A 113 5.49 0.09 -1.92
CA PRO A 113 4.58 0.02 -3.09
C PRO A 113 4.78 -1.16 -4.07
N THR A 114 4.94 -2.39 -3.59
CA THR A 114 4.99 -3.61 -4.42
C THR A 114 3.58 -4.09 -4.77
N ASP A 115 3.38 -4.67 -5.96
CA ASP A 115 2.15 -5.35 -6.37
C ASP A 115 2.12 -6.83 -5.99
N GLU A 116 3.14 -7.33 -5.32
CA GLU A 116 3.24 -8.72 -4.88
C GLU A 116 2.80 -8.86 -3.42
N PHE A 117 1.98 -9.88 -3.15
CA PHE A 117 1.56 -10.24 -1.82
C PHE A 117 2.67 -11.04 -1.13
N THR A 118 3.65 -10.34 -0.60
CA THR A 118 4.79 -10.91 0.12
C THR A 118 4.44 -11.29 1.55
N GLU A 119 5.36 -11.95 2.26
CA GLU A 119 5.24 -12.17 3.72
C GLU A 119 5.07 -10.87 4.51
N ARG A 120 5.74 -9.80 4.06
CA ARG A 120 5.58 -8.46 4.63
C ARG A 120 4.15 -7.95 4.48
N THR A 121 3.52 -8.23 3.34
CA THR A 121 2.11 -7.90 3.07
C THR A 121 1.18 -8.70 3.97
N GLU A 122 1.41 -10.01 4.10
CA GLU A 122 0.64 -10.87 5.01
C GLU A 122 0.68 -10.37 6.46
N ASN A 123 1.88 -10.04 6.97
CA ASN A 123 2.05 -9.53 8.33
C ASN A 123 1.39 -8.15 8.53
N MET A 124 1.46 -7.27 7.52
CA MET A 124 0.73 -6.00 7.50
C MET A 124 -0.79 -6.22 7.60
N ILE A 125 -1.35 -7.18 6.85
CA ILE A 125 -2.78 -7.52 6.91
C ILE A 125 -3.15 -8.09 8.26
N LYS A 126 -2.37 -9.01 8.82
CA LYS A 126 -2.57 -9.54 10.18
C LYS A 126 -2.61 -8.43 11.22
N GLN A 127 -1.64 -7.51 11.15
CA GLN A 127 -1.60 -6.36 12.06
C GLN A 127 -2.83 -5.44 11.89
N PHE A 128 -3.26 -5.15 10.66
CA PHE A 128 -4.46 -4.35 10.40
C PHE A 128 -5.73 -5.04 10.93
N GLN A 129 -5.87 -6.34 10.70
CA GLN A 129 -6.99 -7.15 11.20
C GLN A 129 -7.06 -7.13 12.74
N ARG A 130 -5.93 -7.35 13.41
CA ARG A 130 -5.83 -7.28 14.88
C ARG A 130 -6.12 -5.89 15.41
N ASP A 131 -5.46 -4.87 14.85
CA ASP A 131 -5.39 -3.56 15.47
C ASP A 131 -6.58 -2.67 15.11
N TYR A 132 -7.00 -2.65 13.84
CA TYR A 132 -8.09 -1.80 13.38
C TYR A 132 -9.42 -2.56 13.36
N MET A 133 -9.47 -3.73 12.70
CA MET A 133 -10.72 -4.48 12.53
C MET A 133 -11.17 -5.22 13.79
N LYS A 134 -10.24 -5.55 14.70
CA LYS A 134 -10.48 -6.35 15.92
C LYS A 134 -11.02 -7.75 15.63
N VAL A 135 -10.49 -8.39 14.58
CA VAL A 135 -10.84 -9.75 14.16
C VAL A 135 -9.62 -10.66 14.18
N GLU A 136 -9.83 -11.96 13.92
CA GLU A 136 -8.75 -12.94 13.79
C GLU A 136 -7.76 -12.59 12.67
N GLU A 137 -6.48 -12.86 12.91
CA GLU A 137 -5.36 -12.54 12.02
C GLU A 137 -5.18 -13.57 10.91
N THR A 138 -6.09 -13.59 9.95
CA THR A 138 -6.02 -14.54 8.83
C THR A 138 -4.84 -14.26 7.90
N GLY A 139 -4.40 -12.99 7.80
CA GLY A 139 -3.36 -12.57 6.84
C GLY A 139 -3.79 -12.62 5.37
N THR A 140 -5.07 -12.92 5.11
CA THR A 140 -5.68 -12.95 3.79
C THR A 140 -6.61 -11.76 3.61
N VAL A 141 -6.78 -11.30 2.37
CA VAL A 141 -7.64 -10.15 2.05
C VAL A 141 -8.94 -10.65 1.46
N ASP A 142 -10.03 -10.55 2.20
CA ASP A 142 -11.40 -10.73 1.69
C ASP A 142 -12.09 -9.37 1.45
N MET A 143 -13.35 -9.41 1.03
CA MET A 143 -14.12 -8.17 0.80
C MET A 143 -14.40 -7.37 2.09
N LYS A 144 -14.36 -8.00 3.28
CA LYS A 144 -14.50 -7.28 4.56
C LYS A 144 -13.24 -6.49 4.86
N VAL A 145 -12.06 -7.08 4.61
CA VAL A 145 -10.77 -6.39 4.69
C VAL A 145 -10.74 -5.20 3.73
N ILE A 146 -11.14 -5.39 2.47
CA ILE A 146 -11.23 -4.29 1.48
C ILE A 146 -12.10 -3.13 1.98
N LYS A 147 -13.29 -3.42 2.50
CA LYS A 147 -14.19 -2.41 3.07
C LYS A 147 -13.57 -1.69 4.26
N ALA A 148 -12.93 -2.43 5.17
CA ALA A 148 -12.29 -1.86 6.35
C ALA A 148 -11.10 -0.95 5.97
N ILE A 149 -10.35 -1.28 4.93
CA ILE A 149 -9.28 -0.40 4.43
C ILE A 149 -9.87 0.92 3.91
N ASP A 150 -10.92 0.87 3.08
CA ASP A 150 -11.58 2.08 2.58
C ASP A 150 -12.17 2.92 3.74
N GLU A 151 -12.74 2.29 4.75
CA GLU A 151 -13.20 2.98 5.98
C GLU A 151 -12.02 3.67 6.70
N PHE A 152 -10.94 2.93 6.98
CA PHE A 152 -9.76 3.47 7.64
C PHE A 152 -9.18 4.68 6.91
N THR A 153 -9.04 4.59 5.58
CA THR A 153 -8.37 5.65 4.81
C THR A 153 -9.23 6.91 4.65
N THR A 154 -10.56 6.77 4.65
CA THR A 154 -11.52 7.88 4.52
C THR A 154 -11.94 8.51 5.85
N LYS A 155 -11.61 7.87 6.98
CA LYS A 155 -11.97 8.35 8.32
C LYS A 155 -11.37 9.73 8.63
N LEU A 156 -12.22 10.69 9.00
CA LEU A 156 -11.87 12.11 9.18
C LEU A 156 -11.00 12.35 10.42
N GLU A 157 -11.12 11.52 11.45
CA GLU A 157 -10.31 11.57 12.67
C GLU A 157 -8.82 11.35 12.39
N TYR A 158 -8.49 10.68 11.27
CA TYR A 158 -7.13 10.46 10.80
C TYR A 158 -6.78 11.36 9.61
N SER A 159 -7.40 12.55 9.54
CA SER A 159 -7.06 13.57 8.55
C SER A 159 -5.97 14.51 9.06
N PHE A 160 -5.33 15.19 8.13
CA PHE A 160 -4.34 16.24 8.36
C PHE A 160 -4.49 17.27 7.26
N LYS A 161 -3.93 18.48 7.45
CA LYS A 161 -4.04 19.55 6.47
C LYS A 161 -3.02 19.34 5.36
N PHE A 162 -3.48 18.93 4.17
CA PHE A 162 -2.60 18.67 3.03
C PHE A 162 -1.73 19.88 2.64
N ASP A 163 -2.27 21.10 2.77
CA ASP A 163 -1.54 22.35 2.49
C ASP A 163 -0.28 22.54 3.36
N GLU A 164 -0.18 21.93 4.54
CA GLU A 164 1.02 22.00 5.39
C GLU A 164 2.23 21.26 4.79
N ILE A 165 1.99 20.39 3.79
CA ILE A 165 3.04 19.67 3.08
C ILE A 165 3.71 20.56 2.03
N LYS A 166 3.01 21.56 1.50
CA LYS A 166 3.49 22.38 0.38
C LYS A 166 4.75 23.15 0.76
N CYS A 167 5.68 23.24 -0.19
CA CYS A 167 6.93 23.97 -0.06
C CYS A 167 6.71 25.44 0.29
N GLN A 168 7.45 25.90 1.31
CA GLN A 168 7.42 27.26 1.84
C GLN A 168 8.61 28.11 1.36
N CYS A 169 9.20 27.80 0.19
CA CYS A 169 10.28 28.62 -0.36
C CYS A 169 9.84 30.08 -0.55
N LYS A 170 10.73 31.02 -0.24
CA LYS A 170 10.41 32.45 -0.20
C LYS A 170 10.56 33.15 -1.56
N THR A 171 11.16 32.49 -2.53
CA THR A 171 11.51 33.07 -3.83
C THR A 171 10.51 32.74 -4.94
N LYS A 172 9.31 32.25 -4.60
CA LYS A 172 8.26 31.91 -5.59
C LYS A 172 7.94 33.12 -6.46
N GLY A 173 7.95 32.93 -7.78
CA GLY A 173 7.69 33.99 -8.77
C GLY A 173 8.83 34.99 -8.94
N ILE A 174 9.99 34.76 -8.33
CA ILE A 174 11.14 35.67 -8.38
C ILE A 174 12.31 34.99 -9.11
N LYS A 175 13.07 35.76 -9.89
CA LYS A 175 14.34 35.29 -10.46
C LYS A 175 15.38 35.17 -9.34
N THR A 176 15.87 33.96 -9.10
CA THR A 176 16.85 33.66 -8.05
C THR A 176 17.95 32.75 -8.58
N SER A 177 19.08 32.72 -7.88
CA SER A 177 20.19 31.83 -8.20
C SER A 177 19.78 30.36 -7.99
N ASP A 178 19.95 29.57 -9.03
CA ASP A 178 19.78 28.11 -9.01
C ASP A 178 21.15 27.45 -8.87
N VAL A 179 21.34 26.72 -7.78
CA VAL A 179 22.61 26.05 -7.46
C VAL A 179 22.87 24.83 -8.35
N ILE A 180 21.82 24.22 -8.89
CA ILE A 180 21.91 23.07 -9.79
C ILE A 180 22.26 23.54 -11.19
N LEU A 181 21.56 24.58 -11.69
CA LEU A 181 21.78 25.12 -13.03
C LEU A 181 22.89 26.18 -13.10
N LYS A 182 23.38 26.66 -11.96
CA LYS A 182 24.43 27.70 -11.83
C LYS A 182 24.09 29.00 -12.59
N LYS A 183 22.81 29.37 -12.61
CA LYS A 183 22.32 30.60 -13.25
C LYS A 183 21.11 31.13 -12.51
N ASN A 184 20.74 32.39 -12.78
CA ASN A 184 19.48 32.93 -12.29
C ASN A 184 18.32 32.41 -13.14
N VAL A 185 17.34 31.78 -12.50
CA VAL A 185 16.11 31.31 -13.13
C VAL A 185 14.90 31.80 -12.35
N LEU A 186 13.75 31.87 -13.02
CA LEU A 186 12.49 32.13 -12.35
C LEU A 186 12.12 30.89 -11.52
N ASN A 187 11.96 31.03 -10.21
CA ASN A 187 11.43 29.95 -9.37
C ASN A 187 9.91 29.85 -9.58
N THR A 188 9.46 28.79 -10.24
CA THR A 188 8.04 28.55 -10.55
C THR A 188 7.36 27.57 -9.60
N CYS A 189 7.97 27.26 -8.45
CA CYS A 189 7.46 26.31 -7.47
C CYS A 189 6.03 26.65 -6.98
N GLN A 190 5.10 25.73 -7.25
CA GLN A 190 3.69 25.83 -6.81
C GLN A 190 3.40 25.06 -5.50
N GLY A 191 4.45 24.62 -4.81
CA GLY A 191 4.36 23.80 -3.61
C GLY A 191 5.15 22.50 -3.69
N PHE A 192 5.46 22.01 -4.89
CA PHE A 192 6.12 20.72 -5.11
C PHE A 192 7.26 20.80 -6.12
N GLY A 193 8.09 21.84 -5.99
CA GLY A 193 9.23 22.04 -6.89
C GLY A 193 8.79 22.59 -8.24
N ASP A 194 9.72 22.60 -9.19
CA ASP A 194 9.51 23.15 -10.53
C ASP A 194 10.08 22.28 -11.66
N GLU A 195 10.04 20.95 -11.48
CA GLU A 195 10.44 19.90 -12.44
C GLU A 195 11.57 20.32 -13.38
N VAL A 196 12.81 20.07 -12.94
CA VAL A 196 13.98 20.34 -13.79
C VAL A 196 14.58 19.06 -14.34
N SER A 197 14.62 18.99 -15.66
CA SER A 197 15.31 17.97 -16.45
C SER A 197 16.83 18.12 -16.33
N SER A 198 17.36 17.80 -15.15
CA SER A 198 18.79 17.76 -14.85
C SER A 198 19.11 16.44 -14.17
N ARG A 199 20.21 15.79 -14.58
CA ARG A 199 20.71 14.58 -13.91
C ARG A 199 21.09 14.80 -12.44
N ASN A 200 21.24 16.05 -12.03
CA ASN A 200 21.54 16.45 -10.65
C ASN A 200 20.29 16.97 -9.92
N SER A 201 19.09 16.83 -10.51
CA SER A 201 17.84 17.11 -9.81
C SER A 201 17.51 15.94 -8.91
N PHE A 202 17.21 16.24 -7.66
CA PHE A 202 16.71 15.29 -6.67
C PHE A 202 15.24 15.58 -6.32
N GLU A 203 14.59 16.48 -7.09
CA GLU A 203 13.17 16.79 -6.95
C GLU A 203 12.30 15.68 -7.53
N HIS A 204 11.48 15.09 -6.69
CA HIS A 204 10.37 14.24 -7.09
C HIS A 204 9.17 15.10 -7.50
N PRO A 205 8.25 14.60 -8.35
CA PRO A 205 7.13 15.37 -8.89
C PRO A 205 5.99 15.63 -7.89
N GLY A 206 6.23 15.44 -6.59
CA GLY A 206 5.24 15.57 -5.53
C GLY A 206 5.74 15.04 -4.20
N ILE A 207 4.83 14.78 -3.26
CA ILE A 207 5.10 14.07 -2.01
C ILE A 207 4.74 12.58 -2.15
N HIS A 208 5.58 11.69 -1.63
CA HIS A 208 5.36 10.25 -1.73
C HIS A 208 4.12 9.81 -0.92
N ARG A 209 3.16 9.13 -1.55
CA ARG A 209 1.87 8.72 -0.93
C ARG A 209 2.03 7.90 0.35
N THR A 210 3.03 7.02 0.41
CA THR A 210 3.34 6.21 1.61
C THR A 210 3.49 7.06 2.87
N LEU A 211 4.14 8.22 2.80
CA LEU A 211 4.33 9.10 3.97
C LEU A 211 3.00 9.52 4.59
N LEU A 212 2.01 9.76 3.73
CA LEU A 212 0.70 10.24 4.11
C LEU A 212 -0.13 9.14 4.77
N PHE A 213 -0.06 7.91 4.27
CA PHE A 213 -0.72 6.76 4.92
C PHE A 213 -0.02 6.31 6.21
N VAL A 214 1.31 6.48 6.29
CA VAL A 214 2.05 6.31 7.55
C VAL A 214 1.58 7.32 8.60
N LEU A 215 1.38 8.59 8.21
CA LEU A 215 0.80 9.61 9.10
C LEU A 215 -0.63 9.26 9.53
N LYS A 216 -1.49 8.77 8.62
CA LYS A 216 -2.84 8.28 8.97
C LYS A 216 -2.80 7.18 10.02
N ALA A 217 -1.90 6.20 9.87
CA ALA A 217 -1.74 5.13 10.85
C ALA A 217 -1.23 5.65 12.20
N LEU A 218 -0.29 6.62 12.19
CA LEU A 218 0.19 7.27 13.42
C LEU A 218 -0.96 7.93 14.20
N LEU A 219 -1.82 8.68 13.50
CA LEU A 219 -3.01 9.32 14.07
C LEU A 219 -3.96 8.27 14.68
N PHE A 220 -4.21 7.18 13.96
CA PHE A 220 -4.99 6.04 14.45
C PHE A 220 -4.39 5.44 15.73
N TYR A 221 -3.08 5.18 15.76
CA TYR A 221 -2.47 4.55 16.93
C TYR A 221 -2.45 5.47 18.16
N PHE A 222 -2.35 6.80 18.00
CA PHE A 222 -2.54 7.71 19.13
C PHE A 222 -3.94 7.62 19.73
N GLU A 223 -4.98 7.49 18.89
CA GLU A 223 -6.35 7.28 19.36
C GLU A 223 -6.53 5.91 20.01
N LYS A 224 -6.14 4.84 19.31
CA LYS A 224 -6.23 3.45 19.79
C LYS A 224 -5.56 3.27 21.15
N ASN A 225 -4.41 3.90 21.37
CA ASN A 225 -3.64 3.76 22.59
C ASN A 225 -3.99 4.82 23.65
N ASN A 226 -5.01 5.66 23.42
CA ASN A 226 -5.41 6.76 24.28
C ASN A 226 -4.21 7.64 24.73
N SER A 227 -3.37 8.01 23.78
CA SER A 227 -2.12 8.70 24.09
C SER A 227 -2.36 10.13 24.57
N GLU A 228 -1.60 10.54 25.59
CA GLU A 228 -1.47 11.94 26.00
C GLU A 228 -0.73 12.81 24.97
N ILE A 229 0.04 12.17 24.08
CA ILE A 229 0.71 12.81 22.96
C ILE A 229 -0.20 12.74 21.73
N ARG A 230 -0.33 13.86 21.02
CA ARG A 230 -1.15 13.98 19.81
C ARG A 230 -0.40 14.71 18.71
N PHE A 231 -0.73 14.39 17.46
CA PHE A 231 -0.27 15.14 16.30
C PHE A 231 -0.73 16.60 16.37
N LEU A 232 0.16 17.54 16.13
CA LEU A 232 -0.15 18.97 16.09
C LEU A 232 -0.27 19.47 14.65
N LYS A 233 0.78 19.27 13.84
CA LYS A 233 0.87 19.71 12.46
C LYS A 233 2.05 19.09 11.73
N ILE A 234 2.01 19.15 10.40
CA ILE A 234 3.18 18.95 9.55
C ILE A 234 3.97 20.27 9.62
N GLU A 235 5.17 20.24 10.18
CA GLU A 235 6.03 21.42 10.21
C GLU A 235 6.66 21.68 8.85
N SER A 236 7.07 20.61 8.18
CA SER A 236 7.70 20.69 6.87
C SER A 236 7.44 19.41 6.09
N GLY A 237 6.84 19.57 4.92
CA GLY A 237 6.79 18.53 3.89
C GLY A 237 7.83 18.78 2.81
N TYR A 238 7.36 19.09 1.61
CA TYR A 238 8.17 19.29 0.42
C TYR A 238 9.09 20.52 0.56
N ARG A 239 10.36 20.39 0.17
CA ARG A 239 11.33 21.48 0.08
C ARG A 239 11.97 21.44 -1.29
N CYS A 240 11.59 22.36 -2.15
CA CYS A 240 12.23 22.51 -3.46
C CYS A 240 13.70 22.96 -3.33
N ARG A 241 14.44 22.91 -4.42
CA ARG A 241 15.83 23.35 -4.59
C ARG A 241 16.04 24.85 -4.35
N PHE A 242 14.97 25.64 -4.27
CA PHE A 242 15.03 27.05 -3.87
C PHE A 242 14.67 27.28 -2.40
N HIS A 243 14.34 26.23 -1.65
CA HIS A 243 14.01 26.35 -0.24
C HIS A 243 15.25 26.73 0.58
N ASP A 244 15.10 27.68 1.51
CA ASP A 244 16.21 28.23 2.31
C ASP A 244 17.07 27.13 2.97
N VAL A 245 16.43 26.08 3.49
CA VAL A 245 17.10 24.93 4.12
C VAL A 245 17.99 24.18 3.12
N TYR A 246 17.48 23.86 1.92
CA TYR A 246 18.30 23.24 0.88
C TYR A 246 19.42 24.18 0.42
N MET A 247 19.12 25.47 0.31
CA MET A 247 20.09 26.50 -0.03
C MET A 247 21.21 26.66 1.00
N LYS A 248 20.99 26.22 2.25
CA LYS A 248 22.00 26.22 3.31
C LYS A 248 22.72 24.88 3.47
N TYR A 249 22.00 23.76 3.43
CA TYR A 249 22.52 22.44 3.83
C TYR A 249 22.56 21.39 2.72
N ARG A 250 21.97 21.68 1.54
CA ARG A 250 21.88 20.77 0.39
C ARG A 250 21.23 19.41 0.70
N THR A 251 20.30 19.37 1.66
CA THR A 251 19.56 18.14 2.00
C THR A 251 18.42 17.89 1.02
N THR A 252 18.34 16.67 0.49
CA THR A 252 17.40 16.30 -0.60
C THR A 252 16.22 15.46 -0.14
N ASN A 253 16.23 14.95 1.10
CA ASN A 253 15.17 14.12 1.67
C ASN A 253 13.76 14.75 1.60
N HIS A 254 13.65 16.05 1.84
CA HIS A 254 12.38 16.75 1.75
C HIS A 254 11.98 17.09 0.31
N MET A 255 12.71 16.66 -0.71
CA MET A 255 12.32 16.87 -2.12
C MET A 255 11.27 15.85 -2.59
N GLY A 256 10.40 15.38 -1.68
CA GLY A 256 9.31 14.43 -1.95
C GLY A 256 9.25 13.25 -0.99
N ASP A 257 10.32 12.98 -0.25
CA ASP A 257 10.50 11.72 0.49
C ASP A 257 10.34 11.84 2.01
N ALA A 258 10.13 13.04 2.57
CA ALA A 258 10.18 13.23 4.02
C ALA A 258 9.12 14.18 4.59
N LEU A 259 8.75 13.95 5.85
CA LEU A 259 7.93 14.84 6.67
C LEU A 259 8.60 15.12 8.02
N ASP A 260 8.53 16.38 8.46
CA ASP A 260 8.83 16.79 9.83
C ASP A 260 7.52 17.05 10.58
N LEU A 261 7.31 16.32 11.67
CA LEU A 261 6.06 16.35 12.43
C LEU A 261 6.24 16.98 13.80
N HIS A 262 5.24 17.79 14.16
CA HIS A 262 5.14 18.46 15.44
C HIS A 262 4.00 17.86 16.27
N PHE A 263 4.14 17.80 17.60
CA PHE A 263 3.20 17.11 18.49
C PHE A 263 2.84 17.93 19.73
N THR A 264 1.65 17.71 20.29
CA THR A 264 1.29 18.19 21.63
C THR A 264 1.38 17.06 22.66
N LYS A 265 1.60 17.41 23.92
CA LYS A 265 1.39 16.55 25.09
C LYS A 265 0.42 17.26 26.02
N ASN A 266 -0.69 16.62 26.38
CA ASN A 266 -1.74 17.21 27.20
C ASN A 266 -2.24 18.57 26.65
N GLY A 267 -2.42 18.64 25.32
CA GLY A 267 -2.93 19.83 24.62
C GLY A 267 -1.90 20.95 24.38
N VAL A 268 -0.68 20.84 24.90
CA VAL A 268 0.38 21.86 24.73
C VAL A 268 1.50 21.33 23.85
N ARG A 269 2.09 22.17 22.99
CA ARG A 269 3.23 21.78 22.16
C ARG A 269 4.39 21.24 23.03
N THR A 270 4.72 19.96 22.89
CA THR A 270 5.93 19.39 23.48
C THR A 270 7.15 19.66 22.61
N LYS A 271 8.28 19.95 23.27
CA LYS A 271 9.60 20.12 22.65
C LYS A 271 10.64 19.21 23.32
N LEU A 272 10.19 18.23 24.11
CA LEU A 272 11.08 17.33 24.82
C LEU A 272 11.55 16.24 23.87
N THR A 273 12.87 16.05 23.77
CA THR A 273 13.47 14.96 23.00
C THR A 273 12.96 13.60 23.44
N THR A 274 12.75 13.40 24.74
CA THR A 274 12.20 12.16 25.30
C THR A 274 10.79 11.86 24.79
N ASP A 275 9.96 12.88 24.56
CA ASP A 275 8.63 12.69 23.98
C ASP A 275 8.75 12.32 22.48
N MET A 276 9.69 12.92 21.74
CA MET A 276 9.91 12.58 20.33
C MET A 276 10.44 11.14 20.17
N ASP A 277 11.38 10.74 21.03
CA ASP A 277 11.94 9.38 21.01
C ASP A 277 10.93 8.33 21.47
N PHE A 278 10.02 8.69 22.39
CA PHE A 278 8.86 7.86 22.72
C PHE A 278 7.98 7.61 21.50
N ILE A 279 7.70 8.64 20.69
CA ILE A 279 6.91 8.49 19.45
C ILE A 279 7.64 7.60 18.45
N ARG A 280 8.93 7.87 18.20
CA ARG A 280 9.76 7.08 17.27
C ARG A 280 9.72 5.61 17.64
N LYS A 281 10.04 5.29 18.89
CA LYS A 281 10.11 3.90 19.36
C LYS A 281 8.73 3.24 19.39
N ASN A 282 7.80 3.82 20.15
CA ASN A 282 6.57 3.12 20.51
C ASN A 282 5.48 3.19 19.44
N TYR A 283 5.71 3.94 18.35
CA TYR A 283 4.78 4.00 17.22
C TYR A 283 5.46 3.62 15.92
N PHE A 284 6.54 4.31 15.54
CA PHE A 284 7.19 4.02 14.25
C PHE A 284 7.97 2.69 14.26
N CYS A 285 8.70 2.38 15.32
CA CYS A 285 9.40 1.10 15.41
C CYS A 285 8.43 -0.05 15.71
N ASP A 286 7.62 0.09 16.77
CA ASP A 286 6.71 -0.98 17.21
C ASP A 286 5.60 -1.31 16.20
N TYR A 287 5.00 -0.31 15.55
CA TYR A 287 3.89 -0.54 14.61
C TYR A 287 4.26 -0.43 13.14
N MET A 288 5.31 0.33 12.78
CA MET A 288 5.64 0.59 11.38
C MET A 288 6.97 -0.04 10.98
N ASN A 289 7.54 -0.89 11.84
CA ASN A 289 8.77 -1.63 11.61
C ASN A 289 9.95 -0.74 11.17
N SER A 290 10.00 0.48 11.69
CA SER A 290 11.10 1.40 11.42
C SER A 290 12.36 0.95 12.16
N PRO A 291 13.57 1.17 11.60
CA PRO A 291 14.82 0.70 12.20
C PRO A 291 15.04 1.22 13.62
N TYR A 292 15.38 0.31 14.53
CA TYR A 292 15.76 0.62 15.91
C TYR A 292 16.86 -0.31 16.41
N ASP A 293 17.93 0.28 16.94
CA ASP A 293 18.99 -0.43 17.64
C ASP A 293 18.92 -0.06 19.15
N PRO A 294 18.65 -1.00 20.06
CA PRO A 294 18.63 -0.73 21.49
C PRO A 294 20.02 -0.47 22.08
N ASP A 295 21.08 -0.97 21.46
CA ASP A 295 22.47 -0.86 21.94
C ASP A 295 23.43 -0.53 20.80
N PRO A 296 23.23 0.63 20.13
CA PRO A 296 24.09 1.00 19.02
C PRO A 296 25.48 1.33 19.56
N PRO A 297 26.54 1.16 18.74
CA PRO A 297 27.85 1.70 19.05
C PRO A 297 27.73 3.18 19.45
N LYS A 298 28.59 3.67 20.36
CA LYS A 298 28.54 5.06 20.88
C LYS A 298 28.54 6.18 19.82
N THR A 299 28.86 5.83 18.57
CA THR A 299 28.91 6.69 17.39
C THR A 299 27.63 6.64 16.53
N ASN A 300 26.70 5.73 16.79
CA ASN A 300 25.54 5.43 15.94
C ASN A 300 24.22 5.71 16.65
N ALA A 301 23.28 6.37 15.97
CA ALA A 301 21.99 6.67 16.54
C ALA A 301 21.14 5.40 16.75
N HIS A 302 20.27 5.40 17.77
CA HIS A 302 19.30 4.34 18.02
C HIS A 302 18.29 4.18 16.88
N PHE A 303 18.00 5.28 16.17
CA PHE A 303 17.10 5.32 15.04
C PHE A 303 17.90 5.57 13.78
N GLY A 304 17.42 5.08 12.63
CA GLY A 304 18.13 5.30 11.39
C GLY A 304 17.35 4.88 10.15
N TRP A 305 18.12 4.48 9.15
CA TRP A 305 17.67 4.22 7.79
C TRP A 305 18.12 2.83 7.36
N GLU A 306 17.22 2.09 6.72
CA GLU A 306 17.48 0.75 6.19
C GLU A 306 16.72 0.60 4.87
N LEU A 307 17.30 -0.15 3.93
CA LEU A 307 16.73 -0.40 2.61
C LEU A 307 15.27 -0.86 2.73
N ASN A 308 14.39 -0.22 1.97
CA ASN A 308 12.95 -0.51 1.91
C ASN A 308 12.22 -0.40 3.26
N LYS A 309 12.74 0.35 4.24
CA LYS A 309 12.04 0.68 5.48
C LYS A 309 11.78 2.18 5.61
N ILE A 310 10.82 2.52 6.47
CA ILE A 310 10.57 3.91 6.85
C ILE A 310 11.72 4.35 7.75
N GLY A 311 12.46 5.37 7.31
CA GLY A 311 13.61 5.91 8.03
C GLY A 311 13.18 6.86 9.15
N LEU A 312 13.97 6.91 10.21
CA LEU A 312 13.76 7.81 11.35
C LEU A 312 15.05 8.54 11.70
N GLU A 313 15.00 9.86 11.71
CA GLU A 313 16.11 10.65 12.24
C GLU A 313 15.95 10.80 13.75
N GLY A 314 16.93 10.29 14.51
CA GLY A 314 17.00 10.45 15.96
C GLY A 314 17.47 11.83 16.41
N ALA A 315 17.46 12.04 17.72
CA ALA A 315 18.15 13.17 18.33
C ALA A 315 19.68 13.08 18.09
N PRO A 316 20.39 14.22 18.01
CA PRO A 316 21.84 14.20 17.85
C PRO A 316 22.48 13.52 19.06
N MET A 317 23.43 12.61 18.81
CA MET A 317 24.13 11.92 19.87
C MET A 317 25.20 12.82 20.50
N LYS A 318 25.47 12.60 21.79
CA LYS A 318 26.47 13.34 22.59
C LYS A 318 27.89 13.35 22.00
N HIS A 319 28.22 12.36 21.16
CA HIS A 319 29.53 12.23 20.50
C HIS A 319 29.46 12.33 18.97
N SER A 320 28.30 12.65 18.41
CA SER A 320 28.15 12.95 16.99
C SER A 320 28.23 14.46 16.76
N ASN A 321 28.97 14.90 15.75
CA ASN A 321 28.98 16.30 15.31
C ASN A 321 27.71 16.70 14.53
N GLY A 322 26.68 15.83 14.52
CA GLY A 322 25.48 15.97 13.70
C GLY A 322 24.40 16.84 14.33
N ALA A 323 23.61 17.49 13.48
CA ALA A 323 22.27 17.95 13.85
C ALA A 323 21.32 16.75 13.79
N GLY A 324 20.35 16.68 14.71
CA GLY A 324 19.32 15.66 14.73
C GLY A 324 17.98 16.24 15.15
N ALA A 325 16.91 15.47 14.96
CA ALA A 325 15.54 15.92 15.21
C ALA A 325 15.17 15.86 16.70
N THR A 326 15.37 16.96 17.42
CA THR A 326 15.18 17.05 18.88
C THR A 326 13.76 17.40 19.31
N THR A 327 13.10 18.30 18.59
CA THR A 327 11.78 18.84 18.99
C THR A 327 10.67 18.49 18.00
N TRP A 328 10.99 17.70 16.98
CA TRP A 328 10.09 17.16 15.96
C TRP A 328 10.48 15.69 15.69
N VAL A 329 9.56 14.95 15.05
CA VAL A 329 9.88 13.64 14.48
C VAL A 329 10.06 13.82 12.97
N HIS A 330 11.25 13.51 12.48
CA HIS A 330 11.53 13.41 11.06
C HIS A 330 11.46 11.93 10.65
N PHE A 331 10.67 11.64 9.62
CA PHE A 331 10.64 10.33 9.00
C PHE A 331 10.59 10.47 7.48
N ASP A 332 11.13 9.48 6.79
CA ASP A 332 11.24 9.51 5.34
C ASP A 332 11.23 8.13 4.71
N VAL A 333 11.10 8.10 3.38
CA VAL A 333 11.13 6.89 2.55
C VAL A 333 12.33 6.89 1.59
N ARG A 334 13.40 7.63 1.93
CA ARG A 334 14.53 7.84 1.00
C ARG A 334 15.23 6.53 0.62
N GLU A 335 15.23 5.57 1.54
CA GLU A 335 15.86 4.25 1.38
C GLU A 335 14.97 3.25 0.64
N PHE A 336 13.80 3.66 0.15
CA PHE A 336 13.05 2.82 -0.77
C PHE A 336 13.84 2.62 -2.06
N ALA A 337 13.84 1.40 -2.57
CA ALA A 337 14.42 1.09 -3.87
C ALA A 337 13.75 1.92 -4.98
N ASN A 338 14.45 2.11 -6.10
CA ASN A 338 13.98 2.99 -7.17
C ASN A 338 12.65 2.53 -7.77
N GLU A 339 12.37 1.22 -7.84
CA GLU A 339 11.06 0.71 -8.30
C GLU A 339 9.89 1.12 -7.40
N PHE A 340 10.18 1.54 -6.17
CA PHE A 340 9.22 2.01 -5.18
C PHE A 340 9.17 3.53 -5.05
N LYS A 341 9.95 4.25 -5.87
CA LYS A 341 10.02 5.72 -5.94
C LYS A 341 9.72 6.23 -7.35
N LEU A 342 8.81 5.54 -8.06
CA LEU A 342 8.32 5.98 -9.37
C LEU A 342 7.41 7.20 -9.23
N ASP A 343 7.44 8.11 -10.22
CA ASP A 343 6.67 9.35 -10.25
C ASP A 343 5.17 9.16 -9.92
N ARG A 344 4.58 8.05 -10.36
CA ARG A 344 3.18 7.69 -10.07
C ARG A 344 2.84 7.51 -8.58
N PHE A 345 3.84 7.41 -7.70
CA PHE A 345 3.66 7.31 -6.25
C PHE A 345 3.73 8.67 -5.55
N TYR A 346 4.03 9.74 -6.28
CA TYR A 346 4.07 11.09 -5.76
C TYR A 346 2.82 11.87 -6.19
N ILE A 347 2.34 12.74 -5.31
CA ILE A 347 1.12 13.53 -5.53
C ILE A 347 1.33 15.00 -5.20
N THR A 348 0.56 15.86 -5.86
CA THR A 348 0.55 17.31 -5.65
C THR A 348 -0.82 17.84 -5.21
N ASP A 349 -1.85 17.00 -5.30
CA ASP A 349 -3.22 17.30 -4.88
C ASP A 349 -3.72 16.24 -3.88
N GLU A 350 -4.52 16.66 -2.90
CA GLU A 350 -5.07 15.77 -1.89
C GLU A 350 -5.99 14.70 -2.50
N SER A 351 -6.73 15.04 -3.55
CA SER A 351 -7.62 14.10 -4.25
C SER A 351 -6.86 12.93 -4.90
N ASP A 352 -5.57 13.10 -5.21
CA ASP A 352 -4.73 12.03 -5.76
C ASP A 352 -4.24 11.03 -4.71
N LEU A 353 -4.42 11.32 -3.42
CA LEU A 353 -4.09 10.37 -2.34
C LEU A 353 -4.89 9.06 -2.51
N MET A 354 -6.16 9.20 -2.92
CA MET A 354 -7.06 8.10 -3.23
C MET A 354 -7.94 8.42 -4.44
N LYS A 355 -7.47 8.06 -5.64
CA LYS A 355 -8.23 8.26 -6.90
C LYS A 355 -9.52 7.45 -6.97
N SER A 356 -9.58 6.30 -6.31
CA SER A 356 -10.76 5.44 -6.24
C SER A 356 -10.74 4.62 -4.96
N SER A 357 -11.92 4.17 -4.53
CA SER A 357 -12.04 3.22 -3.42
C SER A 357 -11.48 1.85 -3.83
N LEU A 358 -10.93 1.07 -2.89
CA LEU A 358 -10.50 -0.30 -3.18
C LEU A 358 -11.69 -1.18 -3.60
N ILE A 359 -12.88 -0.98 -3.02
CA ILE A 359 -14.11 -1.67 -3.46
C ILE A 359 -14.37 -1.42 -4.94
N GLU A 360 -14.19 -0.19 -5.42
CA GLU A 360 -14.37 0.14 -6.83
C GLU A 360 -13.31 -0.52 -7.71
N LEU A 361 -12.05 -0.51 -7.28
CA LEU A 361 -10.97 -1.21 -8.01
C LEU A 361 -11.21 -2.72 -8.06
N CYS A 362 -11.73 -3.33 -7.00
CA CYS A 362 -12.04 -4.77 -6.99
C CYS A 362 -13.17 -5.17 -7.97
N LYS A 363 -13.99 -4.24 -8.48
CA LYS A 363 -15.01 -4.55 -9.51
C LYS A 363 -14.40 -4.87 -10.87
N THR A 364 -13.11 -4.61 -11.08
CA THR A 364 -12.41 -4.88 -12.34
C THR A 364 -11.70 -6.22 -12.37
N ILE A 365 -11.74 -6.97 -11.27
CA ILE A 365 -11.33 -8.38 -11.17
C ILE A 365 -12.52 -9.23 -11.64
#